data_AF-A0A9E2PA54-F1
#
_entry.id   AF-A0A9E2PA54-F1
#
_cell.length_a   1.000
_cell.length_b   1.000
_cell.length_c   1.000
_cell.angle_alpha   90.00
_cell.angle_beta   90.00
_cell.angle_gamma   90.00
#
_symmetry.space_group_name_H-M   'P 1'
#
loop_
_entity.id
_entity.type
_entity.pdbx_description
1 polymer ?
#
loop_
_entity_poly.entity_id
_entity_poly.type
_entity_poly.pdbx_seq_one_letter_code
_entity_poly.pdbx_strand_id
1 'polypeptide(L)'
;MKQQDLLIKKIERRINKAMRADRPALYREITKLKNVSSKNLAAHEIEKLLSDITKKLDASIHEQALRRNNIPKFDFDPALPITAKKDEIIDAIVKNQNLKKFAFS
;
A
#
# COMPACT_ATOMS: atom_id res chain seq x y z
N MET A 1 -23.98 0.66 19.34
CA MET A 1 -22.59 0.47 18.86
C MET A 1 -21.66 1.15 19.84
N LYS A 2 -20.65 0.48 20.40
CA LYS A 2 -19.74 1.11 21.37
C LYS A 2 -18.84 2.13 20.63
N GLN A 3 -18.42 3.22 21.30
CA GLN A 3 -17.59 4.27 20.71
C GLN A 3 -16.28 3.72 20.10
N GLN A 4 -15.75 2.64 20.68
CA GLN A 4 -14.58 1.91 20.19
C GLN A 4 -14.82 1.28 18.81
N ASP A 5 -16.00 0.69 18.56
CA ASP A 5 -16.33 0.06 17.27
C ASP A 5 -16.35 1.09 16.12
N LEU A 6 -16.82 2.30 16.42
CA LEU A 6 -16.83 3.42 15.47
C LEU A 6 -15.41 3.83 15.09
N LEU A 7 -14.51 3.92 16.07
CA LEU A 7 -13.10 4.25 15.83
C LEU A 7 -12.41 3.16 15.01
N ILE A 8 -12.61 1.90 15.35
CA ILE A 8 -12.03 0.78 14.60
C ILE A 8 -12.49 0.81 13.14
N LYS A 9 -13.79 0.98 12.87
CA LYS A 9 -14.32 1.11 11.51
C LYS A 9 -13.70 2.29 10.75
N LYS A 10 -13.45 3.41 11.45
CA LYS A 10 -12.80 4.58 10.85
C LYS A 10 -11.35 4.28 10.45
N ILE A 11 -10.61 3.55 11.28
CA ILE A 11 -9.24 3.11 10.97
C ILE A 11 -9.27 2.16 9.76
N GLU A 12 -10.15 1.15 9.74
CA GLU A 12 -10.25 0.17 8.64
C GLU A 12 -10.48 0.84 7.27
N ARG A 13 -11.37 1.82 7.22
CA ARG A 13 -11.65 2.57 5.98
C ARG A 13 -10.43 3.35 5.46
N ARG A 14 -9.49 3.69 6.33
CA ARG A 14 -8.31 4.50 6.01
C ARG A 14 -7.08 3.67 5.65
N ILE A 15 -7.02 2.37 5.96
CA ILE A 15 -5.86 1.50 5.68
C ILE A 15 -5.47 1.51 4.20
N ASN A 16 -6.45 1.61 3.30
CA ASN A 16 -6.18 1.65 1.86
C ASN A 16 -5.40 2.90 1.40
N LYS A 17 -5.27 3.91 2.26
CA LYS A 17 -4.46 5.11 2.03
C LYS A 17 -3.02 4.99 2.56
N ALA A 18 -2.72 3.92 3.27
CA ALA A 18 -1.39 3.63 3.81
C ALA A 18 -0.51 2.96 2.75
N MET A 19 0.81 3.03 2.95
CA MET A 19 1.80 2.33 2.15
C MET A 19 1.47 0.85 2.02
N ARG A 20 1.58 0.31 0.81
CA ARG A 20 1.20 -1.08 0.50
C ARG A 20 1.94 -2.10 1.38
N ALA A 21 3.19 -1.81 1.73
CA ALA A 21 4.02 -2.65 2.60
C ALA A 21 3.50 -2.73 4.04
N ASP A 22 2.88 -1.66 4.56
CA ASP A 22 2.46 -1.57 5.96
C ASP A 22 1.06 -2.15 6.21
N ARG A 23 0.24 -2.22 5.16
CA ARG A 23 -1.16 -2.68 5.25
C ARG A 23 -1.30 -4.03 5.97
N PRO A 24 -0.53 -5.09 5.66
CA PRO A 24 -0.70 -6.38 6.30
C PRO A 24 -0.48 -6.33 7.83
N ALA A 25 0.50 -5.54 8.29
CA ALA A 25 0.77 -5.38 9.72
C ALA A 25 -0.37 -4.63 10.41
N LEU A 26 -0.83 -3.52 9.82
CA LEU A 26 -1.96 -2.73 10.33
C LEU A 26 -3.26 -3.54 10.41
N TYR A 27 -3.57 -4.35 9.38
CA TYR A 27 -4.71 -5.26 9.40
C TYR A 27 -4.62 -6.28 10.54
N ARG A 28 -3.44 -6.87 10.76
CA ARG A 28 -3.23 -7.83 11.85
C ARG A 28 -3.43 -7.18 13.22
N GLU A 29 -2.91 -5.98 13.43
CA GLU A 29 -3.07 -5.23 14.69
C GLU A 29 -4.55 -4.92 14.98
N ILE A 30 -5.31 -4.49 13.97
CA ILE A 30 -6.74 -4.19 14.13
C ILE A 30 -7.57 -5.45 14.38
N THR A 31 -7.30 -6.53 13.65
CA THR A 31 -7.97 -7.82 13.89
C THR A 31 -7.69 -8.35 15.28
N LYS A 32 -6.44 -8.23 15.76
CA LYS A 32 -6.10 -8.54 17.16
C LYS A 32 -6.91 -7.67 18.12
N LEU A 33 -6.96 -6.36 17.91
CA LEU A 33 -7.71 -5.45 18.79
C LEU A 33 -9.20 -5.80 18.85
N LYS A 34 -9.83 -6.12 17.71
CA LYS A 34 -11.22 -6.59 17.64
C LYS A 34 -11.44 -7.85 18.46
N ASN A 35 -10.51 -8.80 18.38
CA ASN A 35 -10.61 -10.09 19.08
C ASN A 35 -10.27 -9.98 20.57
N VAL A 36 -9.40 -9.05 20.96
CA VAL A 36 -8.99 -8.82 22.36
C VAL A 36 -9.97 -7.91 23.10
N SER A 37 -10.73 -7.06 22.42
CA SER A 37 -11.89 -6.36 23.01
C SER A 37 -12.90 -7.33 23.67
N SER A 38 -12.82 -8.62 23.36
CA SER A 38 -13.61 -9.71 23.95
C SER A 38 -13.01 -10.30 25.24
N LYS A 39 -11.76 -9.96 25.60
CA LYS A 39 -11.02 -10.48 26.76
C LYS A 39 -10.54 -9.32 27.65
N ASN A 40 -11.24 -9.04 28.75
CA ASN A 40 -10.86 -8.33 29.99
C ASN A 40 -9.71 -7.28 29.99
N LEU A 41 -9.38 -6.62 28.88
CA LEU A 41 -8.46 -5.48 28.89
C LEU A 41 -9.14 -4.28 29.54
N ALA A 42 -8.37 -3.53 30.31
CA ALA A 42 -8.87 -2.28 30.86
C ALA A 42 -9.07 -1.26 29.74
N ALA A 43 -10.05 -0.37 29.88
CA ALA A 43 -10.41 0.60 28.85
C ALA A 43 -9.22 1.45 28.38
N HIS A 44 -8.34 1.84 29.31
CA HIS A 44 -7.14 2.65 29.03
C HIS A 44 -6.13 1.92 28.12
N GLU A 45 -6.02 0.60 28.22
CA GLU A 45 -5.11 -0.19 27.37
C GLU A 45 -5.63 -0.25 25.93
N ILE A 46 -6.94 -0.41 25.78
CA ILE A 46 -7.62 -0.38 24.47
C ILE A 46 -7.43 0.99 23.81
N GLU A 47 -7.59 2.08 24.57
CA GLU A 47 -7.37 3.44 24.07
C GLU A 47 -5.92 3.66 23.63
N LYS A 48 -4.95 3.18 24.41
CA LYS A 48 -3.53 3.26 24.05
C LYS A 48 -3.25 2.51 22.74
N LEU A 49 -3.74 1.28 22.61
CA LEU A 49 -3.60 0.50 21.38
C LEU A 49 -4.24 1.20 20.18
N LEU A 50 -5.44 1.77 20.34
CA LEU A 50 -6.10 2.55 19.29
C LEU A 50 -5.28 3.77 18.88
N SER A 51 -4.74 4.51 19.85
CA SER A 51 -3.85 5.65 19.61
C SER A 51 -2.60 5.23 18.83
N ASP A 52 -1.94 4.14 19.24
CA ASP A 52 -0.70 3.69 18.63
C ASP A 52 -0.92 3.21 17.18
N ILE A 53 -1.98 2.45 16.94
CA ILE A 53 -2.40 2.04 15.58
C ILE A 53 -2.70 3.27 14.72
N THR A 54 -3.40 4.27 15.29
CA THR A 54 -3.74 5.51 14.57
C THR A 54 -2.48 6.28 14.18
N LYS A 55 -1.50 6.43 15.08
CA LYS A 55 -0.23 7.10 14.80
C LYS A 55 0.56 6.39 13.69
N LYS A 56 0.67 5.06 13.75
CA LYS A 56 1.33 4.26 12.71
C LYS A 56 0.65 4.43 11.36
N LEU A 57 -0.67 4.39 11.33
CA LEU A 57 -1.46 4.58 10.12
C LEU A 57 -1.23 5.98 9.53
N ASP A 58 -1.28 7.02 10.36
CA ASP A 58 -1.10 8.40 9.91
C ASP A 58 0.31 8.63 9.34
N ALA A 59 1.34 8.07 9.99
CA ALA A 59 2.71 8.10 9.47
C ALA A 59 2.84 7.42 8.10
N SER A 60 2.25 6.23 7.94
CA SER A 60 2.27 5.47 6.68
C SER A 60 1.50 6.20 5.56
N ILE A 61 0.36 6.81 5.87
CA ILE A 61 -0.39 7.64 4.91
C ILE A 61 0.45 8.85 4.48
N HIS A 62 1.13 9.49 5.43
CA HIS A 62 2.00 10.64 5.15
C HIS A 62 3.16 10.24 4.24
N GLU A 63 3.82 9.11 4.52
CA GLU A 63 4.88 8.59 3.66
C GLU A 63 4.38 8.28 2.24
N GLN A 64 3.21 7.65 2.10
CA GLN A 64 2.61 7.39 0.80
C GLN A 64 2.34 8.68 0.01
N ALA A 65 1.88 9.72 0.69
CA ALA A 65 1.67 11.04 0.09
C ALA A 65 2.99 11.67 -0.37
N LEU A 66 4.03 11.63 0.47
CA LEU A 66 5.37 12.13 0.12
C LEU A 66 5.94 11.39 -1.09
N ARG A 67 5.86 10.05 -1.11
CA ARG A 67 6.33 9.26 -2.26
C ARG A 67 5.59 9.62 -3.54
N ARG A 68 4.28 9.81 -3.48
CA ARG A 68 3.46 10.20 -4.64
C ARG A 68 3.87 11.58 -5.18
N ASN A 69 4.18 12.53 -4.30
CA ASN A 69 4.60 13.87 -4.70
C ASN A 69 6.05 13.90 -5.21
N ASN A 70 6.89 12.98 -4.76
CA ASN A 70 8.31 12.89 -5.11
C ASN A 70 8.62 11.85 -6.20
N ILE A 71 7.63 11.44 -7.01
CA ILE A 71 7.89 10.55 -8.14
C ILE A 71 8.77 11.29 -9.15
N PRO A 72 9.99 10.80 -9.46
CA PRO A 72 10.82 11.41 -10.49
C PRO A 72 10.10 11.36 -11.83
N LYS A 73 10.21 12.44 -12.60
CA LYS A 73 9.82 12.38 -14.01
C LYS A 73 10.84 11.51 -14.72
N PHE A 74 10.37 10.43 -15.33
CA PHE A 74 11.18 9.66 -16.27
C PHE A 74 11.28 10.45 -17.56
N ASP A 75 12.49 10.85 -17.91
CA ASP A 75 12.83 11.34 -19.23
C ASP A 75 13.77 10.32 -19.88
N PHE A 76 13.46 9.91 -21.11
CA PHE A 76 14.26 8.96 -21.84
C PHE A 76 15.05 9.73 -22.87
N ASP A 77 16.38 9.69 -22.76
CA ASP A 77 17.24 10.28 -23.78
C ASP A 77 16.98 9.57 -25.13
N PRO A 78 16.50 10.31 -26.15
CA PRO A 78 16.21 9.75 -27.47
C PRO A 78 17.48 9.31 -28.21
N ALA A 79 18.66 9.81 -27.82
CA ALA A 79 19.94 9.41 -28.39
C ALA A 79 20.44 8.05 -27.86
N LEU A 80 19.80 7.50 -26.82
CA LEU A 80 20.13 6.16 -26.36
C LEU A 80 19.78 5.13 -27.44
N PRO A 81 20.70 4.22 -27.80
CA PRO A 81 20.48 3.23 -28.87
C PRO A 81 19.22 2.38 -28.68
N ILE A 82 18.82 2.14 -27.43
CA ILE A 82 17.60 1.39 -27.11
C ILE A 82 16.32 2.18 -27.39
N THR A 83 16.35 3.50 -27.20
CA THR A 83 15.22 4.40 -27.49
C THR A 83 15.10 4.65 -28.99
N ALA A 84 16.23 4.83 -29.68
CA ALA A 84 16.29 5.00 -31.13
C ALA A 84 15.83 3.76 -31.91
N LYS A 85 16.05 2.56 -31.37
CA LYS A 85 15.64 1.27 -31.97
C LYS A 85 14.34 0.70 -31.38
N LYS A 86 13.58 1.51 -30.65
CA LYS A 86 12.37 1.06 -29.94
C LYS A 86 11.41 0.31 -30.85
N ASP A 87 11.14 0.85 -32.04
CA ASP A 87 10.20 0.25 -32.98
C ASP A 87 10.73 -1.06 -33.58
N GLU A 88 12.04 -1.12 -33.85
CA GLU A 88 12.74 -2.31 -34.31
C GLU A 88 12.67 -3.45 -33.28
N ILE A 89 12.80 -3.10 -32.00
CA ILE A 89 12.70 -4.05 -30.87
C ILE A 89 11.26 -4.55 -30.72
N ILE A 90 10.26 -3.66 -30.81
CA ILE A 90 8.85 -4.04 -30.77
C ILE A 90 8.51 -4.99 -31.92
N ASP A 91 8.94 -4.66 -33.13
CA ASP A 91 8.74 -5.50 -34.32
C ASP A 91 9.43 -6.87 -34.18
N ALA A 92 10.64 -6.91 -33.64
CA ALA A 92 11.35 -8.16 -33.38
C ALA A 92 10.62 -9.01 -32.32
N ILE A 93 10.05 -8.41 -31.28
CA ILE A 93 9.26 -9.11 -30.26
C ILE A 93 7.97 -9.66 -30.87
N VAL A 94 7.26 -8.88 -31.68
CA VAL A 94 6.00 -9.29 -32.34
C VAL A 94 6.25 -10.38 -33.38
N LYS A 95 7.34 -10.30 -34.16
CA LYS A 95 7.72 -11.34 -35.13
C LYS A 95 8.15 -12.64 -34.46
N ASN A 96 8.79 -12.56 -33.29
CA ASN A 96 9.23 -13.73 -32.52
C ASN A 96 8.22 -14.20 -31.46
N GLN A 97 6.98 -13.69 -31.49
CA GLN A 97 5.97 -13.83 -30.43
C GLN A 97 5.27 -15.20 -30.39
N ASN A 98 6.04 -16.30 -30.49
CA ASN A 98 5.66 -17.59 -29.91
C ASN A 98 5.81 -17.61 -28.37
N LEU A 99 6.23 -16.51 -27.74
CA LEU A 99 6.37 -16.38 -26.28
C LEU A 99 5.09 -15.87 -25.58
N LYS A 100 3.90 -16.31 -26.03
CA LYS A 100 2.59 -15.99 -25.41
C LYS A 100 2.37 -16.54 -23.99
N LYS A 101 3.41 -16.89 -23.22
CA LYS A 101 3.26 -17.48 -21.88
C LYS A 101 3.79 -16.66 -20.70
N PHE A 102 4.42 -15.51 -20.92
CA PHE A 102 4.97 -14.74 -19.81
C PHE A 102 4.77 -13.23 -19.95
N ALA A 103 3.52 -12.76 -19.93
CA ALA A 103 3.22 -11.39 -19.51
C ALA A 103 1.72 -11.25 -19.27
N PHE A 104 1.35 -11.05 -17.99
CA PHE A 104 0.01 -10.71 -17.49
C PHE A 104 -0.99 -11.87 -17.30
N SER A 105 -0.70 -12.70 -16.30
CA SER A 105 -1.70 -13.30 -15.39
C SER A 105 -1.57 -12.66 -14.02
#